data_AF-A0A067T604-F1
#
_entry.id   AF-A0A067T604-F1
#
_cell.length_a   1.000
_cell.length_b   1.000
_cell.length_c   1.000
_cell.angle_alpha   90.00
_cell.angle_beta   90.00
_cell.angle_gamma   90.00
#
_symmetry.space_group_name_H-M   'P 1'
#
loop_
_entity.id
_entity.type
_entity.pdbx_description
1 polymer ?
#
loop_
_entity_poly.entity_id
_entity_poly.type
_entity_poly.pdbx_seq_one_letter_code
_entity_poly.pdbx_strand_id
1 'polypeptide(L)'
;MPLGLIWDSHNYSCAYDSLFTILRHMWQSNSTYWTPILSDINSMTSSMVLGFQMQTSGLASFEMVRNDIRAALHRLDSQKFPYGPALISMEDLASRFLQTDQPISTKRRLCLNCNWTDINITQETYSLLIGINATNTTSLKDWFSSPNERTRYACNACSVRNVVLHLELNTIPPFIYVDLQGRTEIEISPKINIPNISGVETELFLEGIIYYGENHFTCRMFSDTSVWFHDGILTGSNAYRESPTELRSMLHRGTTTAIGVIYVQRQTV
;
A
#
# COMPACT_ATOMS: atom_id res chain seq x y z
N MET A 1 -12.13 10.45 15.67
CA MET A 1 -11.68 11.12 14.44
C MET A 1 -10.20 10.81 14.27
N PRO A 2 -9.75 10.30 13.12
CA PRO A 2 -8.34 10.04 12.88
C PRO A 2 -7.52 11.32 12.92
N LEU A 3 -6.37 11.25 13.58
CA LEU A 3 -5.37 12.32 13.55
C LEU A 3 -4.67 12.30 12.19
N GLY A 4 -4.52 13.47 11.59
CA GLY A 4 -3.75 13.68 10.37
C GLY A 4 -2.48 14.50 10.62
N LEU A 5 -1.64 14.59 9.59
CA LEU A 5 -0.43 15.42 9.58
C LEU A 5 -0.67 16.74 8.86
N ILE A 6 -0.24 17.85 9.46
CA ILE A 6 -0.22 19.15 8.79
C ILE A 6 0.87 19.14 7.71
N TRP A 7 0.53 19.57 6.49
CA TRP A 7 1.45 19.61 5.36
C TRP A 7 2.59 20.61 5.60
N ASP A 8 3.84 20.14 5.45
CA ASP A 8 5.04 20.98 5.38
C ASP A 8 5.21 21.48 3.94
N SER A 9 4.88 22.74 3.73
CA SER A 9 5.02 23.43 2.43
C SER A 9 6.46 23.83 2.09
N HIS A 10 7.38 23.83 3.06
CA HIS A 10 8.79 24.12 2.82
C HIS A 10 9.53 22.86 2.37
N ASN A 11 9.23 21.75 3.03
CA ASN A 11 9.74 20.44 2.69
C ASN A 11 8.56 19.57 2.31
N TYR A 12 8.12 19.58 1.06
CA TYR A 12 6.89 18.90 0.61
C TYR A 12 6.68 17.53 1.26
N SER A 13 5.77 17.45 2.24
CA SER A 13 5.60 16.26 3.08
C SER A 13 4.40 15.39 2.70
N CYS A 14 3.57 15.83 1.75
CA CYS A 14 2.24 15.26 1.51
C CYS A 14 2.24 13.75 1.21
N ALA A 15 3.29 13.22 0.57
CA ALA A 15 3.46 11.78 0.39
C ALA A 15 3.61 11.04 1.74
N TYR A 16 4.51 11.51 2.60
CA TYR A 16 4.68 11.00 3.96
C TYR A 16 3.39 11.15 4.76
N ASP A 17 2.76 12.32 4.67
CA ASP A 17 1.53 12.62 5.41
C ASP A 17 0.42 11.63 5.06
N SER A 18 0.24 11.33 3.77
CA SER A 18 -0.78 10.40 3.29
C SER A 18 -0.53 8.97 3.76
N LEU A 19 0.69 8.45 3.57
CA LEU A 19 1.01 7.07 3.98
C LEU A 19 0.96 6.91 5.50
N PHE A 20 1.58 7.83 6.24
CA PHE A 20 1.73 7.71 7.69
C PHE A 20 0.40 7.90 8.41
N THR A 21 -0.47 8.76 7.88
CA THR A 21 -1.84 8.94 8.41
C THR A 21 -2.64 7.63 8.31
N ILE A 22 -2.57 6.92 7.19
CA ILE A 22 -3.22 5.60 7.05
C ILE A 22 -2.60 4.57 8.01
N LEU A 23 -1.27 4.44 8.05
CA LEU A 23 -0.60 3.47 8.92
C LEU A 23 -0.89 3.73 10.40
N ARG A 24 -0.96 5.00 10.81
CA ARG A 24 -1.33 5.39 12.17
C ARG A 24 -2.78 5.07 12.48
N HIS A 25 -3.71 5.35 11.56
CA HIS A 25 -5.13 4.98 11.70
C HIS A 25 -5.29 3.47 11.88
N MET A 26 -4.62 2.69 11.03
CA MET A 26 -4.55 1.23 11.14
C MET A 26 -4.02 0.81 12.51
N TRP A 27 -2.84 1.31 12.93
CA TRP A 27 -2.25 0.98 14.23
C TRP A 27 -3.17 1.34 15.40
N GLN A 28 -3.85 2.49 15.37
CA GLN A 28 -4.75 2.89 16.44
C GLN A 28 -6.01 2.03 16.55
N SER A 29 -6.45 1.37 15.48
CA SER A 29 -7.63 0.50 15.52
C SER A 29 -7.43 -0.69 16.47
N ASN A 30 -6.21 -1.23 16.54
CA ASN A 30 -5.81 -2.25 17.51
C ASN A 30 -4.29 -2.19 17.74
N SER A 31 -3.84 -1.29 18.62
CA SER A 31 -2.41 -1.05 18.83
C SER A 31 -1.68 -2.27 19.40
N THR A 32 -2.34 -3.09 20.21
CA THR A 32 -1.79 -4.33 20.76
C THR A 32 -1.43 -5.32 19.65
N TYR A 33 -2.27 -5.41 18.61
CA TYR A 33 -2.02 -6.30 17.47
C TYR A 33 -1.02 -5.71 16.47
N TRP A 34 -1.20 -4.46 16.10
CA TRP A 34 -0.38 -3.85 15.04
C TRP A 34 1.03 -3.49 15.49
N THR A 35 1.26 -3.26 16.79
CA THR A 35 2.60 -2.97 17.32
C THR A 35 3.63 -4.04 16.95
N PRO A 36 3.46 -5.34 17.31
CA PRO A 36 4.44 -6.36 16.96
C PRO A 36 4.57 -6.53 15.44
N ILE A 37 3.45 -6.54 14.69
CA ILE A 37 3.47 -6.72 13.23
C ILE A 37 4.26 -5.63 12.53
N LEU A 38 3.93 -4.36 12.80
CA LEU A 38 4.61 -3.25 12.15
C LEU A 38 6.07 -3.14 12.60
N SER A 39 6.37 -3.46 13.85
CA SER A 39 7.74 -3.40 14.36
C SER A 39 8.66 -4.47 13.76
N ASP A 40 8.10 -5.60 13.31
CA ASP A 40 8.84 -6.73 12.75
C ASP A 40 9.15 -6.58 11.25
N ILE A 41 8.52 -5.63 10.55
CA ILE A 41 8.75 -5.43 9.11
C ILE A 41 10.20 -4.99 8.86
N ASN A 42 10.63 -3.88 9.47
CA ASN A 42 12.01 -3.39 9.43
C ASN A 42 12.24 -2.30 10.52
N SER A 43 13.47 -1.79 10.60
CA SER A 43 13.84 -0.75 11.59
C SER A 43 13.08 0.57 11.42
N MET A 44 12.65 0.91 10.21
CA MET A 44 11.95 2.17 9.91
C MET A 44 10.52 2.13 10.44
N THR A 45 9.79 1.03 10.18
CA THR A 45 8.45 0.82 10.72
C THR A 45 8.47 0.65 12.24
N SER A 46 9.49 -0.03 12.78
CA SER A 46 9.71 -0.10 14.24
C SER A 46 9.87 1.29 14.86
N SER A 47 10.71 2.15 14.27
CA SER A 47 10.89 3.54 14.73
C SER A 47 9.59 4.35 14.64
N MET A 48 8.79 4.12 13.61
CA MET A 48 7.48 4.75 13.45
C MET A 48 6.49 4.33 14.54
N VAL A 49 6.43 3.03 14.85
CA VAL A 49 5.56 2.50 15.92
C VAL A 49 5.94 3.09 17.28
N LEU A 50 7.24 3.17 17.58
CA LEU A 50 7.73 3.87 18.78
C LEU A 50 7.29 5.32 18.79
N GLY A 51 7.38 6.00 17.64
CA GLY A 51 6.86 7.36 17.48
C GLY A 51 5.35 7.47 17.74
N PHE A 52 4.54 6.52 17.25
CA PHE A 52 3.10 6.48 17.52
C PHE A 52 2.79 6.29 19.02
N GLN A 53 3.57 5.47 19.71
CA GLN A 53 3.46 5.29 21.16
C GLN A 53 3.80 6.59 21.90
N MET A 54 4.93 7.23 21.56
CA MET A 54 5.33 8.53 22.13
C MET A 54 4.26 9.61 21.88
N GLN A 55 3.71 9.64 20.67
CA GLN A 55 2.64 10.56 20.30
C GLN A 55 1.37 10.34 21.11
N THR A 56 1.01 9.07 21.37
CA THR A 56 -0.16 8.73 22.20
C THR A 56 0.07 9.07 23.67
N SER A 57 1.32 8.99 24.16
CA SER A 57 1.71 9.43 25.51
C SER A 57 1.96 10.93 25.65
N GLY A 58 1.77 11.72 24.58
CA GLY A 58 2.00 13.17 24.61
C GLY A 58 3.47 13.60 24.67
N LEU A 59 4.41 12.68 24.38
CA LEU A 59 5.85 12.92 24.40
C LEU A 59 6.38 13.46 23.06
N ALA A 60 5.60 13.34 21.98
CA ALA A 60 5.93 13.85 20.66
C ALA A 60 4.67 14.30 19.91
N SER A 61 4.80 15.25 18.98
CA SER A 61 3.74 15.48 18.00
C SER A 61 3.81 14.46 16.87
N PHE A 62 2.73 14.33 16.08
CA PHE A 62 2.77 13.44 14.92
C PHE A 62 3.75 13.96 13.86
N GLU A 63 3.84 15.29 13.71
CA GLU A 63 4.81 15.96 12.83
C GLU A 63 6.26 15.65 13.23
N MET A 64 6.56 15.57 14.54
CA MET A 64 7.90 15.15 15.01
C MET A 64 8.23 13.74 14.54
N VAL A 65 7.31 12.78 14.75
CA VAL A 65 7.49 11.39 14.31
C VAL A 65 7.75 11.31 12.81
N ARG A 66 6.93 12.00 12.01
CA ARG A 66 7.13 12.08 10.55
C ARG A 66 8.50 12.67 10.20
N ASN A 67 8.88 13.78 10.83
CA ASN A 67 10.11 14.48 10.52
C ASN A 67 11.36 13.67 10.87
N ASP A 68 11.33 12.90 11.96
CA ASP A 68 12.42 12.01 12.36
C ASP A 68 12.64 10.90 11.33
N ILE A 69 11.54 10.24 10.91
CA ILE A 69 11.55 9.22 9.87
C ILE A 69 12.04 9.79 8.54
N ARG A 70 11.54 10.96 8.15
CA ARG A 70 11.98 11.65 6.93
C ARG A 70 13.48 11.97 6.97
N ALA A 71 13.99 12.45 8.10
CA ALA A 71 15.40 12.73 8.27
C ALA A 71 16.24 11.46 8.14
N ALA A 72 15.75 10.33 8.66
CA ALA A 72 16.39 9.03 8.47
C ALA A 72 16.42 8.61 7.01
N LEU A 73 15.30 8.73 6.29
CA LEU A 73 15.21 8.42 4.86
C LEU A 73 16.13 9.30 4.01
N HIS A 74 16.16 10.61 4.27
CA HIS A 74 17.06 11.54 3.57
C HIS A 74 18.54 11.19 3.76
N ARG A 75 18.94 10.80 4.98
CA ARG A 75 20.31 10.36 5.25
C ARG A 75 20.68 9.08 4.51
N LEU A 76 19.71 8.19 4.28
CA LEU A 76 19.92 6.95 3.53
C LEU A 76 20.07 7.23 2.03
N ASP A 77 19.16 8.03 1.46
CA ASP A 77 19.18 8.38 0.06
C ASP A 77 18.55 9.77 -0.15
N SER A 78 19.40 10.78 -0.21
CA SER A 78 18.99 12.18 -0.37
C SER A 78 18.40 12.49 -1.76
N GLN A 79 18.65 11.66 -2.77
CA GLN A 79 18.10 11.84 -4.11
C GLN A 79 16.67 11.32 -4.18
N LYS A 80 16.39 10.15 -3.57
CA LYS A 80 15.04 9.61 -3.47
C LYS A 80 14.16 10.33 -2.45
N PHE A 81 14.77 10.81 -1.36
CA PHE A 81 14.07 11.44 -0.24
C PHE A 81 14.59 12.86 0.04
N PRO A 82 14.48 13.81 -0.91
CA PRO A 82 15.01 15.15 -0.77
C PRO A 82 14.33 15.99 0.31
N TYR A 83 15.06 17.00 0.79
CA TYR A 83 14.49 18.15 1.48
C TYR A 83 14.12 19.26 0.49
N GLY A 84 13.32 20.22 0.95
CA GLY A 84 12.82 21.31 0.13
C GLY A 84 11.56 20.95 -0.68
N PRO A 85 11.19 21.83 -1.62
CA PRO A 85 9.99 21.70 -2.44
C PRO A 85 10.18 20.70 -3.60
N ALA A 86 10.61 19.49 -3.28
CA ALA A 86 10.85 18.42 -4.23
C ALA A 86 9.83 17.29 -4.01
N LEU A 87 9.23 16.83 -5.10
CA LEU A 87 8.33 15.68 -5.08
C LEU A 87 9.11 14.38 -4.89
N ILE A 88 8.45 13.40 -4.29
CA ILE A 88 8.99 12.05 -4.13
C ILE A 88 8.07 11.03 -4.78
N SER A 89 8.64 9.88 -5.14
CA SER A 89 7.86 8.73 -5.57
C SER A 89 7.20 8.06 -4.36
N MET A 90 5.88 7.86 -4.43
CA MET A 90 5.16 7.06 -3.44
C MET A 90 5.61 5.60 -3.47
N GLU A 91 5.98 5.07 -4.64
CA GLU A 91 6.53 3.72 -4.79
C GLU A 91 7.89 3.60 -4.07
N ASP A 92 8.79 4.57 -4.22
CA ASP A 92 10.08 4.57 -3.49
C ASP A 92 9.85 4.66 -1.97
N LEU A 93 8.92 5.50 -1.52
CA LEU A 93 8.58 5.61 -0.10
C LEU A 93 8.00 4.30 0.45
N ALA A 94 6.97 3.77 -0.22
CA ALA A 94 6.28 2.56 0.21
C ALA A 94 7.19 1.33 0.13
N SER A 95 7.97 1.16 -0.94
CA SER A 95 8.92 0.06 -1.07
C SER A 95 9.96 0.07 0.05
N ARG A 96 10.47 1.25 0.43
CA ARG A 96 11.40 1.36 1.56
C ARG A 96 10.76 1.04 2.90
N PHE A 97 9.52 1.48 3.11
CA PHE A 97 8.79 1.25 4.36
C PHE A 97 8.33 -0.19 4.52
N LEU A 98 7.99 -0.84 3.42
CA LEU A 98 7.34 -2.15 3.39
C LEU A 98 8.30 -3.26 2.96
N GLN A 99 9.60 -2.99 2.95
CA GLN A 99 10.64 -4.00 2.74
C GLN A 99 10.73 -4.93 3.94
N THR A 100 10.80 -6.23 3.68
CA THR A 100 10.84 -7.29 4.69
C THR A 100 12.13 -8.10 4.58
N ASP A 101 12.54 -8.76 5.66
CA ASP A 101 13.70 -9.67 5.66
C ASP A 101 13.35 -11.07 5.12
N GLN A 102 12.06 -11.40 5.02
CA GLN A 102 11.56 -12.67 4.51
C GLN A 102 10.81 -12.49 3.18
N PRO A 103 10.85 -13.47 2.27
CA PRO A 103 10.16 -13.38 0.98
C PRO A 103 8.65 -13.53 1.17
N ILE A 104 7.91 -12.51 0.71
CA ILE A 104 6.44 -12.43 0.83
C ILE A 104 5.74 -13.13 -0.34
N SER A 105 6.27 -12.96 -1.55
CA SER A 105 5.68 -13.54 -2.76
C SER A 105 6.74 -14.11 -3.68
N THR A 106 6.31 -15.02 -4.55
CA THR A 106 7.12 -15.61 -5.60
C THR A 106 6.43 -15.38 -6.94
N LYS A 107 7.17 -14.84 -7.91
CA LYS A 107 6.74 -14.79 -9.31
C LYS A 107 7.36 -15.94 -10.09
N ARG A 108 6.54 -16.66 -10.86
CA ARG A 108 6.98 -17.76 -11.73
C ARG A 108 6.33 -17.68 -13.10
N ARG A 109 6.96 -18.27 -14.12
CA ARG A 109 6.30 -18.36 -15.44
C ARG A 109 5.37 -19.57 -15.48
N LEU A 110 4.12 -19.34 -15.84
CA LEU A 110 3.07 -20.35 -15.97
C LEU A 110 2.46 -20.29 -17.37
N CYS A 111 2.30 -21.42 -18.03
CA CYS A 111 1.55 -21.51 -19.28
C CYS A 111 0.07 -21.83 -19.01
N LEU A 112 -0.83 -20.91 -19.35
CA LEU A 112 -2.28 -21.10 -19.16
C LEU A 112 -2.92 -22.08 -20.17
N ASN A 113 -2.16 -22.59 -21.15
CA ASN A 113 -2.64 -23.58 -22.12
C ASN A 113 -2.38 -25.03 -21.70
N CYS A 114 -1.22 -25.31 -21.09
CA CYS A 114 -0.80 -26.68 -20.74
C CYS A 114 -0.32 -26.84 -19.30
N ASN A 115 -0.46 -25.79 -18.47
CA ASN A 115 -0.04 -25.74 -17.07
C ASN A 115 1.46 -26.00 -16.84
N TRP A 116 2.29 -25.85 -17.89
CA TRP A 116 3.74 -25.88 -17.73
C TRP A 116 4.21 -24.70 -16.87
N THR A 117 5.09 -24.99 -15.91
CA THR A 117 5.71 -24.01 -15.03
C THR A 117 7.22 -24.00 -15.25
N ASP A 118 7.80 -22.81 -15.38
CA ASP A 118 9.26 -22.66 -15.48
C ASP A 118 9.90 -22.75 -14.09
N ILE A 119 10.50 -23.89 -13.78
CA ILE A 119 11.16 -24.13 -12.49
C ILE A 119 12.47 -23.34 -12.33
N ASN A 120 13.04 -22.82 -13.43
CA ASN A 120 14.32 -22.11 -13.39
C ASN A 120 14.14 -20.60 -13.20
N ILE A 121 12.89 -20.10 -13.28
CA ILE A 121 12.59 -18.68 -13.17
C ILE A 121 11.58 -18.51 -12.05
N THR A 122 12.12 -18.42 -10.85
CA THR A 122 11.44 -17.98 -9.64
C THR A 122 12.07 -16.66 -9.20
N GLN A 123 11.23 -15.65 -9.02
CA GLN A 123 11.65 -14.37 -8.45
C GLN A 123 10.91 -14.16 -7.15
N GLU A 124 11.63 -14.25 -6.04
CA GLU A 124 11.09 -13.89 -4.74
C GLU A 124 11.05 -12.36 -4.58
N THR A 125 10.02 -11.87 -3.90
CA THR A 125 9.85 -10.46 -3.56
C THR A 125 9.83 -10.29 -2.04
N TYR A 126 10.66 -9.38 -1.55
CA TYR A 126 10.88 -9.10 -0.13
C TYR A 126 10.17 -7.80 0.27
N SER A 127 8.87 -7.71 -0.03
CA SER A 127 8.08 -6.52 0.26
C SER A 127 6.59 -6.84 0.38
N LEU A 128 5.88 -6.07 1.22
CA LEU A 128 4.42 -6.04 1.30
C LEU A 128 3.78 -5.18 0.19
N LEU A 129 4.60 -4.57 -0.68
CA LEU A 129 4.15 -3.83 -1.86
C LEU A 129 3.93 -4.77 -3.04
N ILE A 130 2.72 -4.73 -3.62
CA ILE A 130 2.32 -5.50 -4.79
C ILE A 130 1.91 -4.54 -5.91
N GLY A 131 2.66 -4.54 -7.02
CA GLY A 131 2.31 -3.78 -8.22
C GLY A 131 1.39 -4.56 -9.16
N ILE A 132 0.32 -3.93 -9.63
CA ILE A 132 -0.69 -4.58 -10.50
C ILE A 132 -0.50 -4.24 -11.99
N ASN A 133 0.42 -4.92 -12.66
CA ASN A 133 0.84 -4.62 -14.03
C ASN A 133 -0.07 -5.20 -15.16
N ALA A 134 -1.18 -5.88 -14.83
CA ALA A 134 -1.96 -6.66 -15.80
C ALA A 134 -3.02 -5.87 -16.59
N THR A 135 -2.73 -5.49 -17.83
CA THR A 135 -3.54 -4.55 -18.66
C THR A 135 -5.03 -4.87 -18.87
N ASN A 136 -5.49 -6.10 -18.58
CA ASN A 136 -6.84 -6.54 -18.96
C ASN A 136 -7.80 -6.73 -17.78
N THR A 137 -7.37 -6.40 -16.56
CA THR A 137 -8.22 -6.55 -15.39
C THR A 137 -9.02 -5.29 -15.11
N THR A 138 -10.33 -5.45 -14.89
CA THR A 138 -11.28 -4.37 -14.61
C THR A 138 -11.40 -4.01 -13.13
N SER A 139 -11.12 -4.95 -12.22
CA SER A 139 -11.17 -4.72 -10.77
C SER A 139 -9.99 -5.33 -10.02
N LEU A 140 -9.67 -4.81 -8.83
CA LEU A 140 -8.66 -5.41 -7.96
C LEU A 140 -9.06 -6.82 -7.52
N LYS A 141 -10.35 -7.06 -7.26
CA LYS A 141 -10.87 -8.39 -6.94
C LYS A 141 -10.53 -9.40 -8.03
N ASP A 142 -10.80 -9.07 -9.30
CA ASP A 142 -10.49 -9.95 -10.42
C ASP A 142 -8.98 -10.17 -10.59
N TRP A 143 -8.17 -9.17 -10.25
CA TRP A 143 -6.71 -9.28 -10.32
C TRP A 143 -6.19 -10.29 -9.31
N PHE A 144 -6.65 -10.20 -8.06
CA PHE A 144 -6.23 -11.14 -7.01
C PHE A 144 -6.79 -12.56 -7.20
N SER A 145 -7.91 -12.72 -7.91
CA SER A 145 -8.40 -14.05 -8.34
C SER A 145 -7.54 -14.70 -9.42
N SER A 146 -6.79 -13.91 -10.20
CA SER A 146 -5.89 -14.41 -11.23
C SER A 146 -4.68 -13.49 -11.40
N PRO A 147 -3.71 -13.51 -10.46
CA PRO A 147 -2.61 -12.53 -10.37
C PRO A 147 -1.53 -12.81 -11.43
N ASN A 148 -1.92 -12.67 -12.69
CA ASN A 148 -1.19 -13.04 -13.87
C ASN A 148 -0.80 -11.79 -14.65
N GLU A 149 0.50 -11.57 -14.81
CA GLU A 149 1.02 -10.55 -15.71
C GLU A 149 1.32 -11.17 -17.08
N ARG A 150 0.88 -10.52 -18.16
CA ARG A 150 1.10 -11.01 -19.52
C ARG A 150 2.58 -10.98 -19.86
N THR A 151 3.05 -12.00 -20.56
CA THR A 151 4.38 -12.01 -21.14
C THR A 151 4.31 -12.19 -22.65
N ARG A 152 5.43 -11.93 -23.32
CA ARG A 152 5.59 -12.20 -24.76
C ARG A 152 6.14 -13.60 -25.06
N TYR A 153 6.34 -14.43 -24.04
CA TYR A 153 7.00 -15.73 -24.19
C TYR A 153 6.05 -16.78 -24.78
N ALA A 154 6.60 -17.66 -25.62
CA ALA A 154 5.97 -18.91 -25.99
C ALA A 154 6.29 -19.98 -24.94
N CYS A 155 5.35 -20.90 -24.72
CA CYS A 155 5.58 -22.01 -23.81
C CYS A 155 6.57 -23.01 -24.41
N ASN A 156 7.57 -23.43 -23.64
CA ASN A 156 8.55 -24.42 -24.08
C ASN A 156 7.94 -25.81 -24.29
N ALA A 157 6.82 -26.13 -23.62
CA ALA A 157 6.18 -27.44 -23.71
C ALA A 157 5.17 -27.54 -24.88
N CYS A 158 4.34 -26.52 -25.11
CA CYS A 158 3.28 -26.56 -26.14
C CYS A 158 3.45 -25.56 -27.28
N SER A 159 4.51 -24.73 -27.28
CA SER A 159 4.79 -23.68 -28.27
C SER A 159 3.73 -22.56 -28.39
N VAL A 160 2.69 -22.56 -27.56
CA VAL A 160 1.64 -21.52 -27.56
C VAL A 160 2.13 -20.28 -26.79
N ARG A 161 1.86 -19.08 -27.34
CA ARG A 161 2.13 -17.78 -26.69
C ARG A 161 1.06 -17.43 -25.65
N ASN A 162 1.02 -18.23 -24.59
CA ASN A 162 0.10 -18.07 -23.47
C ASN A 162 0.82 -18.30 -22.14
N VAL A 163 2.00 -17.70 -22.00
CA VAL A 163 2.80 -17.72 -20.77
C VAL A 163 2.58 -16.41 -20.00
N VAL A 164 2.31 -16.51 -18.72
CA VAL A 164 2.14 -15.40 -17.78
C VAL A 164 3.20 -15.46 -16.70
N LEU A 165 3.52 -14.31 -16.09
CA LEU A 165 4.18 -14.26 -14.79
C LEU A 165 3.07 -14.34 -13.74
N HIS A 166 2.99 -15.47 -13.07
CA HIS A 166 2.04 -15.73 -12.00
C HIS A 166 2.67 -15.36 -10.67
N LEU A 167 2.01 -14.48 -9.90
CA LEU A 167 2.40 -14.13 -8.54
C LEU A 167 1.68 -15.03 -7.53
N GLU A 168 2.43 -15.63 -6.62
CA GLU A 168 1.91 -16.43 -5.51
C GLU A 168 2.40 -15.84 -4.19
N LEU A 169 1.50 -15.70 -3.20
CA LEU A 169 1.92 -15.34 -1.85
C LEU A 169 2.40 -16.60 -1.10
N ASN A 170 3.62 -16.56 -0.60
CA ASN A 170 4.20 -17.65 0.21
C ASN A 170 3.42 -17.78 1.53
N THR A 171 3.11 -16.64 2.12
CA THR A 171 2.22 -16.47 3.27
C THR A 171 1.41 -15.19 3.05
N ILE A 172 0.14 -15.17 3.45
CA ILE A 172 -0.68 -13.96 3.32
C ILE A 172 -0.31 -13.03 4.48
N PRO A 173 0.31 -11.87 4.22
CA PRO A 173 0.71 -10.99 5.30
C PRO A 173 -0.50 -10.31 5.93
N PRO A 174 -0.40 -9.81 7.18
CA PRO A 174 -1.50 -9.13 7.87
C PRO A 174 -2.07 -7.93 7.12
N PHE A 175 -1.26 -7.28 6.27
CA PHE A 175 -1.70 -6.27 5.32
C PHE A 175 -0.80 -6.25 4.08
N ILE A 176 -1.31 -5.66 3.00
CA ILE A 176 -0.57 -5.40 1.78
C ILE A 176 -0.80 -3.95 1.32
N TYR A 177 0.20 -3.39 0.65
CA TYR A 177 0.04 -2.19 -0.16
C TYR A 177 -0.04 -2.61 -1.63
N VAL A 178 -1.07 -2.16 -2.32
CA VAL A 178 -1.24 -2.43 -3.75
C VAL A 178 -0.97 -1.13 -4.50
N ASP A 179 0.10 -1.12 -5.30
CA ASP A 179 0.42 -0.04 -6.20
C ASP A 179 -0.40 -0.19 -7.49
N LEU A 180 -1.23 0.82 -7.76
CA LEU A 180 -2.12 0.85 -8.91
C LEU A 180 -1.39 1.21 -10.21
N GLN A 181 -0.12 1.60 -10.17
CA GLN A 181 0.73 1.77 -11.35
C GLN A 181 0.09 2.71 -12.40
N GLY A 182 -0.57 3.77 -11.95
CA GLY A 182 -1.19 4.79 -12.79
C GLY A 182 -2.49 4.37 -13.49
N ARG A 183 -3.13 3.26 -13.10
CA ARG A 183 -4.42 2.82 -13.65
C ARG A 183 -5.52 3.82 -13.34
N THR A 184 -6.19 4.30 -14.38
CA THR A 184 -7.28 5.29 -14.26
C THR A 184 -8.68 4.69 -14.38
N GLU A 185 -8.80 3.38 -14.62
CA GLU A 185 -10.09 2.72 -14.88
C GLU A 185 -10.33 1.46 -14.02
N ILE A 186 -9.40 1.13 -13.11
CA ILE A 186 -9.54 -0.06 -12.28
C ILE A 186 -10.52 0.17 -11.12
N GLU A 187 -11.47 -0.75 -10.95
CA GLU A 187 -12.37 -0.75 -9.80
C GLU A 187 -11.61 -1.19 -8.54
N ILE A 188 -11.58 -0.30 -7.54
CA ILE A 188 -11.07 -0.62 -6.19
C ILE A 188 -12.21 -1.28 -5.42
N SER A 189 -12.04 -2.56 -5.11
CA SER A 189 -13.04 -3.33 -4.37
C SER A 189 -12.90 -3.10 -2.86
N PRO A 190 -14.00 -2.94 -2.08
CA PRO A 190 -13.92 -2.78 -0.63
C PRO A 190 -13.26 -3.96 0.09
N LYS A 191 -13.28 -5.13 -0.54
CA LYS A 191 -12.65 -6.36 -0.06
C LYS A 191 -12.13 -7.18 -1.23
N ILE A 192 -11.09 -7.96 -0.98
CA ILE A 192 -10.45 -8.87 -1.92
C ILE A 192 -10.21 -10.22 -1.24
N ASN A 193 -10.28 -11.30 -2.01
CA ASN A 193 -9.88 -12.63 -1.55
C ASN A 193 -8.55 -12.97 -2.20
N ILE A 194 -7.58 -13.39 -1.39
CA ILE A 194 -6.28 -13.80 -1.87
C ILE A 194 -6.04 -15.25 -1.47
N PRO A 195 -5.77 -16.16 -2.43
CA PRO A 195 -5.33 -17.51 -2.11
C PRO A 195 -3.84 -17.50 -1.72
N ASN A 196 -3.47 -18.28 -0.69
CA ASN A 196 -2.08 -18.61 -0.44
C ASN A 196 -1.62 -19.78 -1.31
N ILE A 197 -0.33 -20.15 -1.24
CA ILE A 197 0.22 -21.29 -1.98
C ILE A 197 -0.48 -22.63 -1.68
N SER A 198 -1.11 -22.78 -0.50
CA SER A 198 -1.90 -23.95 -0.13
C SER A 198 -3.34 -23.91 -0.63
N GLY A 199 -3.74 -22.85 -1.36
CA GLY A 199 -5.09 -22.64 -1.88
C GLY A 199 -6.10 -22.14 -0.84
N VAL A 200 -5.66 -21.80 0.37
CA VAL A 200 -6.56 -21.22 1.40
C VAL A 200 -6.77 -19.76 1.07
N GLU A 201 -8.03 -19.38 0.84
CA GLU A 201 -8.41 -17.99 0.64
C GLU A 201 -8.45 -17.23 1.98
N THR A 202 -7.83 -16.06 2.00
CA THR A 202 -8.00 -15.08 3.08
C THR A 202 -8.63 -13.82 2.52
N GLU A 203 -9.63 -13.31 3.24
CA GLU A 203 -10.30 -12.05 2.90
C GLU A 203 -9.52 -10.88 3.51
N LEU A 204 -9.21 -9.87 2.68
CA LEU A 204 -8.66 -8.61 3.13
C LEU A 204 -9.60 -7.46 2.80
N PHE A 205 -9.59 -6.44 3.64
CA PHE A 205 -10.49 -5.31 3.62
C PHE A 205 -9.73 -4.03 3.37
N LEU A 206 -10.31 -3.15 2.57
CA LEU A 206 -9.72 -1.85 2.26
C LEU A 206 -9.67 -1.00 3.54
N GLU A 207 -8.46 -0.56 3.91
CA GLU A 207 -8.21 0.28 5.09
C GLU A 207 -7.77 1.69 4.69
N GLY A 208 -7.17 1.86 3.51
CA GLY A 208 -6.78 3.18 3.03
C GLY A 208 -6.56 3.27 1.53
N ILE A 209 -6.73 4.49 1.00
CA ILE A 209 -6.42 4.84 -0.39
C ILE A 209 -5.53 6.08 -0.38
N ILE A 210 -4.46 6.05 -1.17
CA ILE A 210 -3.62 7.21 -1.45
C ILE A 210 -3.96 7.73 -2.85
N TYR A 211 -4.24 9.02 -2.92
CA TYR A 211 -4.52 9.75 -4.15
C TYR A 211 -3.35 10.67 -4.50
N TYR A 212 -3.17 10.90 -5.80
CA TYR A 212 -2.23 11.88 -6.32
C TYR A 212 -2.87 12.68 -7.45
N GLY A 213 -2.59 13.98 -7.48
CA GLY A 213 -2.98 14.91 -8.53
C GLY A 213 -2.50 16.31 -8.20
N GLU A 214 -2.22 17.13 -9.21
CA GLU A 214 -1.77 18.53 -9.02
C GLU A 214 -0.55 18.66 -8.09
N ASN A 215 0.40 17.72 -8.20
CA ASN A 215 1.61 17.66 -7.35
C ASN A 215 1.32 17.53 -5.84
N HIS A 216 0.16 17.02 -5.46
CA HIS A 216 -0.24 16.83 -4.06
C HIS A 216 -0.75 15.41 -3.81
N PHE A 217 -0.34 14.84 -2.69
CA PHE A 217 -0.86 13.55 -2.22
C PHE A 217 -1.89 13.78 -1.13
N THR A 218 -2.97 13.01 -1.19
CA THR A 218 -4.02 12.98 -0.16
C THR A 218 -4.42 11.55 0.13
N CYS A 219 -5.17 11.31 1.21
CA CYS A 219 -5.60 9.96 1.54
C CYS A 219 -7.04 9.85 2.04
N ARG A 220 -7.60 8.66 1.86
CA ARG A 220 -8.77 8.18 2.59
C ARG A 220 -8.37 7.07 3.56
N MET A 221 -9.03 7.06 4.70
CA MET A 221 -8.98 5.98 5.70
C MET A 221 -10.37 5.40 5.85
N PHE A 222 -10.46 4.07 5.87
CA PHE A 222 -11.70 3.34 5.99
C PHE A 222 -11.80 2.77 7.41
N SER A 223 -13.02 2.73 7.93
CA SER A 223 -13.39 1.92 9.09
C SER A 223 -14.73 1.26 8.79
N ASP A 224 -15.21 0.40 9.68
CA ASP A 224 -16.48 -0.33 9.49
C ASP A 224 -17.68 0.54 9.17
N THR A 225 -17.69 1.78 9.66
CA THR A 225 -18.88 2.65 9.63
C THR A 225 -18.61 4.01 8.99
N SER A 226 -17.37 4.31 8.65
CA SER A 226 -16.96 5.66 8.28
C SER A 226 -15.80 5.66 7.33
N VAL A 227 -15.77 6.69 6.47
CA VAL A 227 -14.61 7.01 5.65
C VAL A 227 -14.17 8.41 6.00
N TRP A 228 -12.86 8.58 6.13
CA TRP A 228 -12.24 9.82 6.54
C TRP A 228 -11.28 10.29 5.46
N PHE A 229 -11.32 11.58 5.12
CA PHE A 229 -10.40 12.19 4.17
C PHE A 229 -9.41 13.11 4.87
N HIS A 230 -8.17 13.11 4.36
CA HIS A 230 -7.09 13.95 4.85
C HIS A 230 -6.23 14.46 3.69
N ASP A 231 -5.99 15.77 3.66
CA ASP A 231 -5.12 16.43 2.66
C ASP A 231 -3.97 17.25 3.28
N GLY A 232 -3.95 17.43 4.60
CA GLY A 232 -2.92 18.16 5.35
C GLY A 232 -2.88 19.68 5.11
N ILE A 233 -3.52 20.19 4.05
CA ILE A 233 -3.57 21.61 3.69
C ILE A 233 -4.82 22.25 4.29
N LEU A 234 -5.99 21.73 3.91
CA LEU A 234 -7.29 22.19 4.39
C LEU A 234 -7.69 21.46 5.67
N THR A 235 -7.33 20.18 5.78
CA THR A 235 -7.69 19.35 6.93
C THR A 235 -6.79 19.59 8.16
N GLY A 236 -5.62 20.21 7.97
CA GLY A 236 -4.69 20.51 9.05
C GLY A 236 -4.26 19.24 9.79
N SER A 237 -4.45 19.17 11.10
CA SER A 237 -4.08 17.99 11.91
C SER A 237 -5.21 16.96 12.05
N ASN A 238 -6.35 17.13 11.39
CA ASN A 238 -7.54 16.31 11.63
C ASN A 238 -8.18 15.85 10.33
N ALA A 239 -8.35 14.54 10.16
CA ALA A 239 -9.13 14.02 9.05
C ALA A 239 -10.63 14.33 9.28
N TYR A 240 -11.38 14.62 8.23
CA TYR A 240 -12.82 14.82 8.35
C TYR A 240 -13.60 13.63 7.79
N ARG A 241 -14.79 13.41 8.34
CA ARG A 241 -15.66 12.31 7.92
C ARG A 241 -16.34 12.67 6.60
N GLU A 242 -16.15 11.84 5.58
CA GLU A 242 -16.86 12.00 4.32
C GLU A 242 -18.29 11.46 4.42
N SER A 243 -19.19 12.18 3.79
CA SER A 243 -20.57 11.77 3.55
C SER A 243 -20.66 10.76 2.40
N PRO A 244 -21.75 9.96 2.31
CA PRO A 244 -21.98 9.09 1.16
C PRO A 244 -21.94 9.82 -0.18
N THR A 245 -22.34 11.10 -0.21
CA THR A 245 -22.32 11.95 -1.41
C THR A 245 -20.94 12.36 -1.88
N GLU A 246 -19.94 12.38 -0.99
CA GLU A 246 -18.52 12.62 -1.32
C GLU A 246 -17.83 11.34 -1.80
N LEU A 247 -18.36 10.17 -1.40
CA LEU A 247 -17.84 8.85 -1.73
C LEU A 247 -18.37 8.32 -3.07
N ARG A 248 -18.39 9.17 -4.10
CA ARG A 248 -18.89 8.81 -5.44
C ARG A 248 -17.98 7.83 -6.18
N SER A 249 -16.69 7.85 -5.86
CA SER A 249 -15.68 6.99 -6.46
C SER A 249 -14.57 6.73 -5.46
N MET A 250 -14.10 5.48 -5.39
CA MET A 250 -12.86 5.13 -4.68
C MET A 250 -11.64 5.45 -5.53
N LEU A 251 -11.75 5.40 -6.86
CA LEU A 251 -10.64 5.62 -7.78
C LEU A 251 -10.33 7.11 -7.96
N HIS A 252 -11.34 7.97 -7.93
CA HIS A 252 -11.15 9.41 -8.12
C HIS A 252 -11.67 10.21 -6.95
N ARG A 253 -10.97 11.30 -6.65
CA ARG A 253 -11.44 12.30 -5.71
C ARG A 253 -11.09 13.71 -6.21
N GLY A 254 -12.10 14.44 -6.66
CA GLY A 254 -11.87 15.72 -7.34
C GLY A 254 -11.01 15.51 -8.59
N THR A 255 -9.88 16.22 -8.66
CA THR A 255 -8.89 16.09 -9.75
C THR A 255 -7.81 15.05 -9.48
N THR A 256 -7.84 14.38 -8.31
CA THR A 256 -6.85 13.38 -7.91
C THR A 256 -7.32 11.96 -8.25
N THR A 257 -6.35 11.08 -8.52
CA THR A 257 -6.61 9.66 -8.83
C THR A 257 -5.86 8.78 -7.84
N ALA A 258 -6.47 7.66 -7.45
CA ALA A 258 -5.86 6.70 -6.56
C ALA A 258 -4.62 6.12 -7.24
N ILE A 259 -3.52 6.07 -6.51
CA ILE A 259 -2.25 5.50 -6.97
C ILE A 259 -1.85 4.28 -6.15
N GLY A 260 -2.41 4.13 -4.95
CA GLY A 260 -2.15 2.97 -4.12
C GLY A 260 -3.22 2.78 -3.07
N VAL A 261 -3.39 1.53 -2.65
CA VAL A 261 -4.42 1.13 -1.68
C VAL A 261 -3.84 0.16 -0.66
N ILE A 262 -4.32 0.21 0.57
CA ILE A 262 -3.90 -0.67 1.66
C ILE A 262 -5.05 -1.58 2.03
N TYR A 263 -4.80 -2.88 2.00
CA TYR A 263 -5.73 -3.92 2.43
C TYR A 263 -5.21 -4.63 3.68
N VAL A 264 -6.08 -4.90 4.64
CA VAL A 264 -5.75 -5.55 5.92
C VAL A 264 -6.58 -6.80 6.14
N GLN A 265 -6.03 -7.80 6.80
CA GLN A 265 -6.82 -8.91 7.33
C GLN A 265 -7.64 -8.40 8.52
N ARG A 266 -8.96 -8.69 8.54
CA ARG A 266 -9.77 -8.43 9.73
C ARG A 266 -9.59 -9.54 10.74
N GLN A 267 -9.55 -9.15 12.01
CA GLN A 267 -9.56 -10.10 13.11
C GLN A 267 -10.97 -10.64 13.31
N THR A 268 -11.10 -11.95 13.40
CA THR A 268 -12.18 -12.56 14.18
C THR A 268 -11.80 -12.41 15.64
N VAL A 269 -12.53 -11.56 16.36
CA VAL A 269 -12.49 -11.48 17.83
C VAL A 269 -13.03 -12.77 18.43
#